data_AF-A0A2C6A4X4-F1
#
_entry.id   AF-A0A2C6A4X4-F1
#
_cell.length_a   1.000
_cell.length_b   1.000
_cell.length_c   1.000
_cell.angle_alpha   90.00
_cell.angle_beta   90.00
_cell.angle_gamma   90.00
#
_symmetry.space_group_name_H-M   'P 1'
#
loop_
_entity.id
_entity.type
_entity.pdbx_description
1 polymer ?
#
loop_
_entity_poly.entity_id
_entity_poly.type
_entity_poly.pdbx_seq_one_letter_code
_entity_poly.pdbx_strand_id
1 'polypeptide(L)'
;MRFFRDGRAISLLSTAEPADVVHRLTPDLLRHGHQLQQQQQHLVTTATTTAAASSSSSSAAAAPPAARLALRGRWRLDDQDERLLVVETEGVDPKYLYRMDLALRSAARAPARNTRLAWRAFASYNRLTDDWAAFGLANDRPFVFSRVRSYG
;
A
#
# COMPACT_ATOMS: atom_id res chain seq x y z
N MET A 1 -2.89 5.12 2.24
CA MET A 1 -1.45 4.77 2.24
C MET A 1 -0.83 5.16 3.58
N ARG A 2 0.29 4.53 3.95
CA ARG A 2 1.11 4.94 5.09
C ARG A 2 2.59 4.98 4.69
N PHE A 3 3.27 6.04 5.13
CA PHE A 3 4.70 6.27 4.89
C PHE A 3 5.48 6.06 6.19
N PHE A 4 6.63 5.39 6.10
CA PHE A 4 7.53 5.15 7.23
C PHE A 4 8.85 5.88 7.03
N ARG A 5 9.51 6.28 8.14
CA ARG A 5 10.74 7.10 8.10
C ARG A 5 11.90 6.44 7.34
N ASP A 6 11.89 5.12 7.21
CA ASP A 6 12.90 4.33 6.50
C ASP A 6 12.66 4.23 4.99
N GLY A 7 11.76 5.05 4.44
CA GLY A 7 11.43 5.03 3.01
C GLY A 7 10.49 3.91 2.61
N ARG A 8 9.98 3.08 3.52
CA ARG A 8 8.93 2.10 3.19
C ARG A 8 7.57 2.76 3.11
N ALA A 9 6.72 2.21 2.24
CA ALA A 9 5.32 2.58 2.12
C ALA A 9 4.42 1.33 2.16
N ILE A 10 3.19 1.50 2.64
CA ILE A 10 2.12 0.52 2.51
C ILE A 10 0.95 1.19 1.79
N SER A 11 0.49 0.57 0.72
CA SER A 11 -0.76 0.93 0.04
C SER A 11 -1.81 -0.12 0.33
N LEU A 12 -3.07 0.29 0.43
CA LEU A 12 -4.20 -0.61 0.62
C LEU A 12 -5.37 0.01 -0.14
N LEU A 13 -5.92 -0.74 -1.08
CA LEU A 13 -7.18 -0.40 -1.71
C LEU A 13 -8.30 -1.04 -0.89
N SER A 14 -9.12 -0.21 -0.25
CA SER A 14 -10.22 -0.64 0.61
C SER A 14 -11.39 0.33 0.49
N THR A 15 -12.60 -0.18 0.67
CA THR A 15 -13.83 0.61 0.79
C THR A 15 -14.15 0.97 2.24
N ALA A 16 -13.44 0.39 3.21
CA ALA A 16 -13.60 0.71 4.64
C ALA A 16 -13.13 2.13 4.95
N GLU A 17 -13.72 2.74 5.98
CA GLU A 17 -13.37 4.10 6.38
C GLU A 17 -11.91 4.21 6.85
N PRO A 18 -11.23 5.35 6.63
CA PRO A 18 -9.84 5.53 7.02
C PRO A 18 -9.55 5.21 8.50
N ALA A 19 -10.46 5.55 9.40
CA ALA A 19 -10.31 5.30 10.84
C ALA A 19 -10.15 3.80 11.16
N ASP A 20 -10.84 2.94 10.41
CA ASP A 20 -10.83 1.49 10.62
C ASP A 20 -9.56 0.81 10.13
N VAL A 21 -8.89 1.40 9.13
CA VAL A 21 -7.77 0.77 8.42
C VAL A 21 -6.42 1.38 8.72
N VAL A 22 -6.33 2.69 8.94
CA VAL A 22 -5.04 3.40 9.03
C VAL A 22 -4.17 2.88 10.18
N HIS A 23 -4.77 2.60 11.34
CA HIS A 23 -4.06 2.05 12.50
C HIS A 23 -3.49 0.65 12.24
N ARG A 24 -4.11 -0.10 11.34
CA ARG A 24 -3.71 -1.46 10.99
C ARG A 24 -2.65 -1.51 9.91
N LEU A 25 -2.36 -0.40 9.20
CA LEU A 25 -1.31 -0.34 8.18
C LEU A 25 0.09 -0.36 8.83
N THR A 26 0.45 -1.46 9.48
CA THR A 26 1.76 -1.68 10.11
C THR A 26 2.62 -2.61 9.27
N PRO A 27 3.95 -2.60 9.44
CA PRO A 27 4.80 -3.61 8.81
C PRO A 27 4.40 -5.04 9.17
N ASP A 28 3.85 -5.25 10.38
CA ASP A 28 3.37 -6.56 10.80
C ASP A 28 2.13 -6.99 10.01
N LEU A 29 1.25 -6.08 9.59
CA LEU A 29 0.15 -6.40 8.67
C LEU A 29 0.66 -7.09 7.40
N LEU A 30 1.75 -6.59 6.82
CA LEU A 30 2.37 -7.18 5.63
C LEU A 30 3.00 -8.56 5.90
N ARG A 31 3.49 -8.80 7.12
CA ARG A 31 4.03 -10.12 7.51
C ARG A 31 2.92 -11.15 7.60
N HIS A 32 1.79 -10.79 8.22
CA HIS A 32 0.62 -11.66 8.33
C HIS A 32 0.01 -11.97 6.95
N GLY A 33 -0.10 -10.98 6.07
CA GLY A 33 -0.57 -11.20 4.69
C GLY A 33 0.28 -12.22 3.93
N HIS A 34 1.60 -12.13 4.06
CA HIS A 34 2.53 -13.06 3.41
C HIS A 34 2.46 -14.48 3.98
N GLN A 35 2.38 -14.64 5.30
CA GLN A 35 2.24 -15.95 5.95
C GLN A 35 0.97 -16.70 5.50
N LEU A 36 -0.15 -15.98 5.38
CA LEU A 36 -1.41 -16.55 4.90
C LEU A 36 -1.34 -16.97 3.43
N GLN A 37 -0.64 -16.20 2.60
CA GLN A 37 -0.45 -16.54 1.19
C GLN A 37 0.40 -17.80 1.02
N GLN A 38 1.42 -18.02 1.87
CA GLN A 38 2.21 -19.25 1.85
C GLN A 38 1.42 -20.49 2.32
N GLN A 39 0.61 -20.37 3.39
CA GLN A 39 -0.24 -21.47 3.84
C GLN A 39 -1.23 -21.92 2.76
N GLN A 40 -1.79 -20.99 2.00
CA GLN A 40 -2.76 -21.30 0.94
C GLN A 40 -2.11 -22.07 -0.22
N GLN A 41 -0.83 -21.82 -0.54
CA GLN A 41 -0.10 -22.58 -1.56
C GLN A 41 0.23 -24.00 -1.11
N HIS A 42 0.47 -24.22 0.18
CA HIS A 42 0.75 -25.55 0.73
C HIS A 42 -0.47 -26.49 0.77
N LEU A 43 -1.71 -25.97 0.75
CA LEU A 43 -2.92 -26.82 0.70
C LEU A 43 -3.25 -27.35 -0.71
N VAL A 44 -2.66 -26.79 -1.77
CA VAL A 44 -2.95 -27.21 -3.16
C VAL A 44 -2.03 -28.36 -3.59
N THR A 45 -0.86 -28.52 -2.96
CA THR A 45 0.15 -29.53 -3.34
C THR A 45 -0.08 -30.91 -2.70
N THR A 46 -1.00 -31.05 -1.74
CA THR A 46 -1.25 -32.32 -1.02
C THR A 46 -2.62 -32.94 -1.28
N ALA A 47 -3.30 -32.55 -2.37
CA ALA A 47 -4.53 -33.19 -2.81
C ALA A 47 -4.28 -34.39 -3.76
N THR A 48 -3.38 -35.29 -3.37
CA THR A 48 -3.43 -36.69 -3.82
C THR A 48 -2.91 -37.56 -2.69
N THR A 49 -3.67 -38.61 -2.40
CA THR A 49 -3.44 -39.69 -1.43
C THR A 49 -3.71 -39.41 0.05
N THR A 50 -4.84 -40.02 0.46
CA THR A 50 -5.13 -40.70 1.74
C THR A 50 -5.65 -39.91 2.94
N ALA A 51 -6.72 -40.48 3.48
CA ALA A 51 -7.61 -40.05 4.54
C ALA A 51 -6.96 -39.87 5.92
N ALA A 52 -7.76 -39.21 6.78
CA ALA A 52 -7.77 -39.24 8.24
C ALA A 52 -6.69 -38.41 8.98
N ALA A 53 -7.12 -37.25 9.50
CA ALA A 53 -7.35 -37.06 10.93
C ALA A 53 -7.63 -35.58 11.20
N SER A 54 -8.83 -35.32 11.69
CA SER A 54 -9.28 -34.07 12.26
C SER A 54 -8.55 -33.76 13.57
N SER A 55 -7.75 -32.70 13.56
CA SER A 55 -7.34 -31.98 14.77
C SER A 55 -7.18 -30.50 14.41
N SER A 56 -8.32 -29.83 14.24
CA SER A 56 -8.40 -28.39 14.03
C SER A 56 -8.07 -27.66 15.34
N SER A 57 -6.77 -27.51 15.59
CA SER A 57 -6.23 -26.69 16.66
C SER A 57 -6.46 -25.21 16.35
N SER A 58 -7.16 -24.55 17.27
CA SER A 58 -6.94 -23.17 17.69
C SER A 58 -6.97 -22.09 16.61
N SER A 59 -8.15 -21.48 16.44
CA SER A 59 -8.37 -20.02 16.54
C SER A 59 -7.14 -19.12 16.30
N ALA A 60 -6.56 -19.17 15.11
CA ALA A 60 -5.75 -18.06 14.61
C ALA A 60 -6.76 -17.00 14.19
N ALA A 61 -6.88 -15.95 15.00
CA ALA A 61 -7.71 -14.79 14.72
C ALA A 61 -7.61 -14.46 13.22
N ALA A 62 -8.74 -14.59 12.52
CA ALA A 62 -8.82 -14.33 11.08
C ALA A 62 -8.16 -12.97 10.83
N ALA A 63 -6.99 -12.97 10.20
CA ALA A 63 -6.33 -11.72 9.88
C ALA A 63 -7.33 -10.87 9.08
N PRO A 64 -7.41 -9.56 9.33
CA PRO A 64 -8.35 -8.73 8.62
C PRO A 64 -8.08 -8.89 7.11
N PRO A 65 -9.12 -9.02 6.26
CA PRO A 65 -8.96 -9.22 4.81
C PRO A 65 -8.06 -8.16 4.15
N ALA A 66 -7.98 -6.98 4.77
CA ALA A 66 -7.04 -5.91 4.45
C ALA A 66 -5.56 -6.33 4.42
N ALA A 67 -5.12 -7.29 5.22
CA ALA A 67 -3.72 -7.73 5.28
C ALA A 67 -3.25 -8.37 3.97
N ARG A 68 -4.15 -9.04 3.25
CA ARG A 68 -3.87 -9.68 1.97
C ARG A 68 -3.90 -8.71 0.78
N LEU A 69 -4.58 -7.58 0.96
CA LEU A 69 -4.73 -6.53 -0.05
C LEU A 69 -3.70 -5.40 0.13
N ALA A 70 -2.91 -5.45 1.21
CA ALA A 70 -1.89 -4.46 1.48
C ALA A 70 -0.68 -4.67 0.56
N LEU A 71 -0.42 -3.68 -0.29
CA LEU A 71 0.65 -3.65 -1.26
C LEU A 71 1.89 -2.98 -0.66
N ARG A 72 3.05 -3.61 -0.87
CA ARG A 72 4.33 -3.06 -0.42
C ARG A 72 4.79 -1.98 -1.34
N GLY A 73 5.50 -1.01 -0.79
CA GLY A 73 6.11 0.02 -1.60
C GLY A 73 7.26 0.73 -0.92
N ARG A 74 7.78 1.71 -1.63
CA ARG A 74 8.79 2.65 -1.16
C ARG A 74 8.37 4.06 -1.52
N TRP A 75 8.87 5.01 -0.76
CA TRP A 75 8.74 6.41 -1.06
C TRP A 75 10.09 7.10 -0.89
N ARG A 76 10.30 8.15 -1.67
CA ARG A 76 11.44 9.04 -1.58
C ARG A 76 11.03 10.44 -2.01
N LEU A 77 11.77 11.45 -1.55
CA LEU A 77 11.77 12.74 -2.21
C LEU A 77 12.71 12.65 -3.42
N ASP A 78 12.40 13.39 -4.47
CA ASP A 78 13.25 13.47 -5.65
C ASP A 78 14.52 14.28 -5.34
N ASP A 79 15.65 13.83 -5.91
CA ASP A 79 16.95 14.43 -5.64
C ASP A 79 17.10 15.82 -6.28
N GLN A 80 16.34 16.11 -7.35
CA GLN A 80 16.36 17.40 -8.05
C GLN A 80 15.22 18.31 -7.57
N ASP A 81 14.06 17.75 -7.24
CA ASP A 81 12.90 18.47 -6.72
C ASP A 81 12.49 17.92 -5.34
N GLU A 82 13.00 18.53 -4.27
CA GLU A 82 12.66 18.16 -2.88
C GLU A 82 11.16 18.26 -2.55
N ARG A 83 10.35 18.87 -3.42
CA ARG A 83 8.89 18.95 -3.29
C ARG A 83 8.19 17.87 -4.08
N LEU A 84 8.90 17.00 -4.78
CA LEU A 84 8.33 15.84 -5.43
C LEU A 84 8.48 14.62 -4.53
N LEU A 85 7.35 14.08 -4.09
CA LEU A 85 7.26 12.78 -3.47
C LEU A 85 7.05 11.72 -4.56
N VAL A 86 8.00 10.80 -4.70
CA VAL A 86 7.89 9.63 -5.58
C VAL A 86 7.51 8.43 -4.74
N VAL A 87 6.46 7.72 -5.14
CA VAL A 87 5.96 6.53 -4.45
C VAL A 87 5.86 5.38 -5.43
N GLU A 88 6.51 4.27 -5.11
CA GLU A 88 6.52 3.05 -5.92
C GLU A 88 5.89 1.92 -5.11
N THR A 89 4.83 1.30 -5.62
CA THR A 89 4.14 0.19 -4.95
C THR A 89 4.00 -1.00 -5.88
N GLU A 90 3.97 -2.19 -5.30
CA GLU A 90 3.51 -3.39 -6.00
C GLU A 90 2.06 -3.18 -6.49
N GLY A 91 1.75 -3.73 -7.66
CA GLY A 91 0.39 -3.79 -8.17
C GLY A 91 -0.41 -4.93 -7.56
N VAL A 92 -1.72 -4.93 -7.80
CA VAL A 92 -2.60 -6.05 -7.41
C VAL A 92 -2.16 -7.34 -8.10
N ASP A 93 -1.74 -7.23 -9.37
CA ASP A 93 -1.01 -8.27 -10.07
C ASP A 93 0.50 -8.00 -9.91
N PRO A 94 1.31 -8.97 -9.43
CA PRO A 94 2.75 -8.82 -9.24
C PRO A 94 3.56 -8.43 -10.49
N LYS A 95 2.99 -8.60 -11.69
CA LYS A 95 3.62 -8.14 -12.93
C LYS A 95 3.67 -6.62 -13.04
N TYR A 96 2.80 -5.91 -12.33
CA TYR A 96 2.76 -4.45 -12.36
C TYR A 96 3.46 -3.82 -11.16
N LEU A 97 4.19 -2.75 -11.43
CA LEU A 97 4.57 -1.74 -10.46
C LEU A 97 3.76 -0.48 -10.71
N TYR A 98 3.33 0.19 -9.65
CA TYR A 98 2.68 1.48 -9.75
C TYR A 98 3.63 2.56 -9.24
N ARG A 99 3.79 3.63 -10.02
CA ARG A 99 4.58 4.81 -9.67
C ARG A 99 3.68 6.03 -9.62
N MET A 100 3.67 6.70 -8.48
CA MET A 100 2.95 7.94 -8.23
C MET A 100 3.96 9.07 -7.99
N ASP A 101 3.85 10.12 -8.77
CA ASP A 101 4.62 11.36 -8.62
C ASP A 101 3.68 12.42 -8.04
N LEU A 102 3.93 12.85 -6.80
CA LEU A 102 3.08 13.74 -6.02
C LEU A 102 3.83 15.01 -5.62
N ALA A 103 3.33 16.17 -6.06
CA ALA A 103 3.88 17.46 -5.69
C ALA A 103 3.40 17.91 -4.31
N LEU A 104 4.33 18.16 -3.40
CA LEU A 104 4.10 18.73 -2.09
C LEU A 104 3.78 20.22 -2.23
N ARG A 105 2.56 20.59 -1.84
CA ARG A 105 2.02 21.96 -1.95
C ARG A 105 1.54 22.44 -0.58
N SER A 106 1.53 23.77 -0.43
CA SER A 106 0.93 24.43 0.73
C SER A 106 -0.45 24.97 0.36
N ALA A 107 -1.39 24.91 1.29
CA ALA A 107 -2.65 25.62 1.13
C ALA A 107 -2.44 27.13 1.29
N ALA A 108 -3.10 27.93 0.45
CA ALA A 108 -2.88 29.38 0.33
C ALA A 108 -3.06 30.18 1.63
N ARG A 109 -3.73 29.61 2.65
CA ARG A 109 -3.94 30.24 3.96
C ARG A 109 -3.74 29.27 5.14
N ALA A 110 -3.06 28.13 4.93
CA ALA A 110 -2.84 27.20 6.04
C ALA A 110 -1.70 27.68 6.95
N PRO A 111 -1.87 27.59 8.28
CA PRO A 111 -0.78 27.86 9.22
C PRO A 111 0.36 26.85 9.08
N ALA A 112 0.08 25.66 8.54
CA ALA A 112 1.06 24.64 8.23
C ALA A 112 1.40 24.63 6.73
N ARG A 113 2.70 24.68 6.43
CA ARG A 113 3.26 24.42 5.10
C ARG A 113 3.15 22.93 4.76
N ASN A 114 3.14 22.62 3.47
CA ASN A 114 3.25 21.26 2.93
C ASN A 114 2.12 20.35 3.40
N THR A 115 0.88 20.78 3.19
CA THR A 115 -0.35 20.11 3.66
C THR A 115 -1.14 19.45 2.53
N ARG A 116 -0.61 19.49 1.30
CA ARG A 116 -1.25 18.91 0.12
C ARG A 116 -0.24 18.11 -0.70
N LEU A 117 -0.67 16.96 -1.19
CA LEU A 117 0.03 16.18 -2.22
C LEU A 117 -0.83 16.23 -3.49
N ALA A 118 -0.37 16.97 -4.49
CA ALA A 118 -1.05 17.12 -5.77
C ALA A 118 -0.48 16.14 -6.80
N TRP A 119 -1.35 15.51 -7.57
CA TRP A 119 -0.95 14.60 -8.64
C TRP A 119 -0.11 15.33 -9.70
N ARG A 120 1.05 14.75 -10.03
CA ARG A 120 1.89 15.17 -11.17
C ARG A 120 1.88 14.10 -12.26
N ALA A 121 2.06 12.84 -11.86
CA ALA A 121 1.92 11.70 -12.76
C ALA A 121 1.53 10.44 -11.96
N PHE A 122 0.93 9.50 -12.66
CA PHE A 122 0.62 8.19 -12.15
C PHE A 122 0.76 7.21 -13.31
N ALA A 123 1.56 6.17 -13.12
CA ALA A 123 1.82 5.21 -14.18
C ALA A 123 1.95 3.80 -13.61
N SER A 124 1.66 2.83 -14.45
CA SER A 124 2.00 1.44 -14.24
C SER A 124 3.20 1.06 -15.11
N TYR A 125 4.06 0.22 -14.56
CA TYR A 125 5.15 -0.42 -15.27
C TYR A 125 4.91 -1.92 -15.29
N ASN A 126 4.86 -2.51 -16.48
CA ASN A 126 4.70 -3.95 -16.65
C ASN A 126 6.07 -4.61 -16.76
N ARG A 127 6.41 -5.42 -15.77
CA ARG A 127 7.71 -6.11 -15.70
C ARG A 127 7.91 -7.17 -16.78
N LEU A 128 6.83 -7.67 -17.39
CA LEU A 128 6.90 -8.72 -18.42
C LEU A 128 7.20 -8.15 -19.81
N THR A 129 6.69 -6.96 -20.08
CA THR A 129 6.77 -6.30 -21.39
C THR A 129 7.67 -5.07 -21.39
N ASP A 130 8.22 -4.70 -20.22
CA ASP A 130 9.16 -3.58 -20.02
C ASP A 130 8.60 -2.23 -20.51
N ASP A 131 7.30 -2.01 -20.35
CA ASP A 131 6.61 -0.82 -20.81
C ASP A 131 5.92 -0.07 -19.67
N TRP A 132 5.79 1.25 -19.88
CA TRP A 132 5.09 2.17 -19.01
C TRP A 132 3.76 2.56 -19.62
N ALA A 133 2.70 2.50 -18.81
CA ALA A 133 1.37 3.01 -19.16
C ALA A 133 0.94 4.06 -18.14
N ALA A 134 0.75 5.30 -18.61
CA ALA A 134 0.27 6.39 -17.77
C ALA A 134 -1.25 6.28 -17.53
N PHE A 135 -1.66 6.58 -16.31
CA PHE A 135 -3.07 6.74 -15.96
C PHE A 135 -3.52 8.18 -16.20
N GLY A 136 -4.76 8.35 -16.64
CA GLY A 136 -5.38 9.67 -16.76
C GLY A 136 -5.71 10.25 -15.38
N LEU A 137 -5.26 11.47 -15.09
CA LEU A 137 -5.43 12.15 -13.80
C LEU A 137 -6.32 13.40 -13.86
N ALA A 138 -7.04 13.60 -14.97
CA ALA A 138 -7.77 14.84 -15.25
C ALA A 138 -8.80 15.21 -14.15
N ASN A 139 -9.31 14.21 -13.43
CA ASN A 139 -10.33 14.41 -12.39
C ASN A 139 -9.82 14.12 -10.97
N ASP A 140 -8.53 13.83 -10.82
CA ASP A 140 -7.98 13.40 -9.54
C ASP A 140 -7.71 14.58 -8.62
N ARG A 141 -8.25 14.48 -7.41
CA ARG A 141 -8.10 15.50 -6.38
C ARG A 141 -6.78 15.33 -5.63
N PRO A 142 -6.15 16.42 -5.18
CA PRO A 142 -4.99 16.33 -4.31
C PRO A 142 -5.36 15.70 -2.96
N PHE A 143 -4.44 14.94 -2.39
CA PHE A 143 -4.56 14.52 -0.99
C PHE A 143 -4.29 15.71 -0.08
N VAL A 144 -5.18 15.95 0.88
CA VAL A 144 -5.04 17.00 1.89
C VAL A 144 -4.87 16.34 3.25
N PHE A 145 -3.90 16.82 4.03
CA PHE A 145 -3.63 16.29 5.36
C PHE A 145 -3.25 17.40 6.34
N SER A 146 -3.58 17.17 7.61
CA SER A 146 -3.21 18.02 8.74
C SER A 146 -2.11 17.35 9.56
N ARG A 147 -1.33 18.15 10.28
CA ARG A 147 -0.38 17.61 11.26
C ARG A 147 -1.12 17.14 12.49
N VAL A 148 -0.89 15.90 12.87
CA VAL A 148 -1.35 15.34 14.15
C VAL A 148 -0.37 15.78 15.23
N ARG A 149 -0.85 16.47 16.27
CA ARG A 149 0.01 17.02 17.35
C ARG A 149 0.45 15.97 18.36
N SER A 150 -0.43 15.04 18.70
CA SER A 150 -0.16 13.87 19.54
C SER A 150 -1.08 12.73 19.12
N TYR A 151 -0.64 11.49 19.34
CA TYR A 151 -1.45 10.29 19.14
C TYR A 151 -1.86 9.71 20.50
N GLY A 152 -2.32 10.57 21.42
CA GLY A 152 -2.49 10.19 22.83
C GLY A 152 -1.16 10.05 23.57
#